data_AF-A0A0M2GQN5-F1
#
_entry.id   AF-A0A0M2GQN5-F1
#
_cell.length_a   1.000
_cell.length_b   1.000
_cell.length_c   1.000
_cell.angle_alpha   90.00
_cell.angle_beta   90.00
_cell.angle_gamma   90.00
#
_symmetry.space_group_name_H-M   'P 1'
#
loop_
_entity.id
_entity.type
_entity.pdbx_description
1 polymer ?
#
loop_
_entity_poly.entity_id
_entity_poly.type
_entity_poly.pdbx_seq_one_letter_code
_entity_poly.pdbx_strand_id
1 'polypeptide(L)'
;MPAAPTTRREYLLAAVEAHGGEVTTQVAEELMTGSPWPTAGRNTLRKDLRGLARDGRLTAQDRPQDGRRAYRSPALVKETTR
;
A
#
# COMPACT_ATOMS: atom_id res chain seq x y z
N MET A 1 11.04 11.72 14.18
CA MET A 1 10.68 11.88 12.76
C MET A 1 10.95 10.54 12.08
N PRO A 2 9.96 9.80 11.58
CA PRO A 2 10.27 8.64 10.75
C PRO A 2 11.12 9.11 9.56
N ALA A 3 12.18 8.36 9.23
CA ALA A 3 13.06 8.69 8.13
C ALA A 3 12.22 8.87 6.85
N ALA A 4 12.50 9.91 6.08
CA ALA A 4 11.85 10.10 4.80
C ALA A 4 12.06 8.84 3.95
N PRO A 5 11.00 8.26 3.37
CA PRO A 5 11.11 7.04 2.58
C PRO A 5 12.14 7.22 1.48
N THR A 6 13.13 6.33 1.43
CA THR A 6 14.28 6.46 0.52
C THR A 6 13.92 5.96 -0.88
N THR A 7 12.92 5.08 -0.98
CA THR A 7 12.42 4.54 -2.23
C THR A 7 10.93 4.77 -2.43
N ARG A 8 10.49 4.77 -3.69
CA ARG A 8 9.06 4.83 -4.08
C ARG A 8 8.21 3.76 -3.41
N ARG A 9 8.78 2.56 -3.24
CA ARG A 9 8.09 1.42 -2.63
C ARG A 9 7.92 1.61 -1.13
N GLU A 10 8.92 2.16 -0.45
CA GLU A 10 8.82 2.51 0.97
C GLU A 10 7.85 3.67 1.18
N TYR A 11 7.83 4.66 0.28
CA TYR A 11 6.85 5.75 0.34
C TYR A 11 5.44 5.19 0.21
N LEU A 12 5.20 4.32 -0.76
CA LEU A 12 3.90 3.67 -0.93
C LEU A 12 3.51 2.87 0.31
N LEU A 13 4.43 2.14 0.92
CA LEU A 13 4.15 1.40 2.15
C LEU A 13 3.80 2.34 3.31
N ALA A 14 4.59 3.40 3.52
CA ALA A 14 4.31 4.38 4.56
C ALA A 14 2.95 5.06 4.36
N ALA A 15 2.57 5.33 3.10
CA ALA A 15 1.25 5.88 2.77
C ALA A 15 0.12 4.87 3.04
N VAL A 16 0.32 3.58 2.74
CA VAL A 16 -0.64 2.51 3.06
C VAL A 16 -0.78 2.34 4.58
N GLU A 17 0.32 2.42 5.32
CA GLU A 17 0.30 2.34 6.79
C GLU A 17 -0.40 3.55 7.41
N ALA A 18 -0.12 4.77 6.91
CA ALA A 18 -0.77 5.99 7.35
C ALA A 18 -2.28 6.01 7.01
N HIS A 19 -2.69 5.35 5.92
CA HIS A 19 -4.10 5.22 5.54
C HIS A 19 -4.90 4.34 6.52
N GLY A 20 -4.28 3.37 7.19
CA GLY A 20 -4.94 2.53 8.21
C GLY A 20 -5.90 1.45 7.68
N GLY A 21 -6.29 1.54 6.41
CA GLY A 21 -7.33 0.72 5.79
C GLY A 21 -6.86 -0.25 4.70
N GLU A 22 -7.85 -0.88 4.06
CA GLU A 22 -7.64 -1.67 2.86
C GLU A 22 -7.37 -0.78 1.65
N VAL A 23 -6.21 -0.93 1.04
CA VAL A 23 -5.79 -0.17 -0.13
C VAL A 23 -5.96 -1.00 -1.39
N THR A 24 -6.79 -0.51 -2.32
CA THR A 24 -6.85 -1.04 -3.68
C THR A 24 -5.79 -0.37 -4.57
N THR A 25 -5.60 -0.86 -5.79
CA THR A 25 -4.67 -0.19 -6.74
C THR A 25 -5.09 1.25 -7.04
N GLN A 26 -6.39 1.53 -7.07
CA GLN A 26 -6.90 2.90 -7.27
C GLN A 26 -6.59 3.78 -6.05
N VAL A 27 -6.84 3.29 -4.84
CA VAL A 27 -6.52 4.05 -3.62
C VAL A 27 -5.01 4.29 -3.52
N ALA A 28 -4.17 3.33 -3.94
CA ALA A 28 -2.73 3.53 -4.01
C ALA A 28 -2.32 4.64 -4.98
N GLU A 29 -3.04 4.80 -6.10
CA GLU A 29 -2.83 5.91 -7.05
C GLU A 29 -3.18 7.26 -6.42
N GLU A 30 -4.29 7.32 -5.69
CA GLU A 30 -4.71 8.51 -4.94
C GLU A 30 -3.68 8.86 -3.84
N LEU A 31 -3.22 7.87 -3.06
CA LEU A 31 -2.21 8.05 -2.00
C LEU A 31 -0.84 8.50 -2.53
N MET A 32 -0.54 8.19 -3.79
CA MET A 32 0.71 8.59 -4.45
C MET A 32 0.58 9.93 -5.17
N THR A 33 -0.61 10.55 -5.16
CA THR A 33 -0.83 11.89 -5.69
C THR A 33 -0.06 12.90 -4.85
N GLY A 34 0.86 13.64 -5.47
CA GLY A 34 1.78 14.55 -4.77
C GLY A 34 3.04 13.88 -4.21
N SER A 35 3.27 12.59 -4.48
CA SER A 35 4.54 11.95 -4.15
C SER A 35 5.69 12.50 -5.03
N PRO A 36 6.95 12.35 -4.59
CA PRO A 36 8.13 12.70 -5.40
C PRO A 36 8.27 11.90 -6.71
N TRP A 37 7.41 10.91 -6.96
CA TRP A 37 7.43 10.07 -8.16
C TRP A 37 6.17 10.28 -9.01
N PRO A 38 6.04 11.43 -9.70
CA PRO A 38 4.83 11.79 -10.45
C PRO A 38 4.55 10.87 -11.66
N THR A 39 5.57 10.15 -12.15
CA THR A 39 5.44 9.19 -13.26
C THR A 39 4.98 7.80 -12.82
N ALA A 40 4.77 7.57 -11.53
CA ALA A 40 4.34 6.30 -10.97
C ALA A 40 2.85 6.06 -11.23
N GLY A 41 2.51 5.69 -12.46
CA GLY A 41 1.13 5.35 -12.84
C GLY A 41 0.63 4.05 -12.22
N ARG A 42 -0.68 3.82 -12.35
CA ARG A 42 -1.42 2.65 -11.83
C ARG A 42 -0.71 1.30 -12.00
N ASN A 43 -0.13 1.03 -13.17
CA ASN A 43 0.55 -0.25 -13.44
C ASN A 43 1.81 -0.45 -12.60
N THR A 44 2.56 0.63 -12.36
CA THR A 44 3.76 0.63 -11.54
C THR A 44 3.40 0.41 -10.08
N LEU A 45 2.35 1.10 -9.60
CA LEU A 45 1.84 0.94 -8.23
C LEU A 45 1.30 -0.48 -7.99
N ARG A 46 0.59 -1.05 -8.96
CA ARG A 46 0.16 -2.46 -8.90
C ARG A 46 1.34 -3.42 -8.74
N LYS A 47 2.43 -3.21 -9.49
CA LYS A 47 3.65 -4.04 -9.37
C LYS A 47 4.29 -3.89 -7.99
N ASP A 48 4.33 -2.67 -7.45
CA ASP A 48 4.87 -2.43 -6.11
C ASP A 48 4.03 -3.02 -5.00
N LEU A 49 2.70 -2.89 -5.04
CA LEU A 49 1.80 -3.54 -4.08
C LEU A 49 2.00 -5.06 -4.10
N ARG A 50 2.15 -5.66 -5.29
CA ARG A 50 2.47 -7.08 -5.44
C ARG A 50 3.85 -7.42 -4.87
N GLY A 51 4.85 -6.58 -5.10
CA GLY A 51 6.20 -6.73 -4.53
C GLY A 51 6.17 -6.70 -3.01
N LEU A 52 5.55 -5.67 -2.43
CA LEU A 52 5.37 -5.53 -0.98
C LEU A 52 4.61 -6.71 -0.36
N ALA A 53 3.59 -7.23 -1.06
CA ALA A 53 2.89 -8.42 -0.60
C ALA A 53 3.75 -9.69 -0.68
N ARG A 54 4.55 -9.84 -1.73
CA ARG A 54 5.52 -10.94 -1.87
C ARG A 54 6.59 -10.88 -0.77
N ASP A 55 7.01 -9.68 -0.39
CA ASP A 55 8.00 -9.43 0.66
C ASP A 55 7.39 -9.55 2.08
N GLY A 56 6.10 -9.86 2.21
CA GLY A 56 5.41 -10.00 3.50
C GLY A 56 5.14 -8.67 4.21
N ARG A 57 5.39 -7.53 3.57
CA ARG A 57 5.12 -6.19 4.13
C ARG A 57 3.65 -5.77 3.98
N LEU A 58 2.92 -6.39 3.05
CA LEU A 58 1.47 -6.23 2.91
C LEU A 58 0.81 -7.61 2.83
N THR A 59 -0.43 -7.70 3.29
CA THR A 59 -1.30 -8.85 3.05
C THR A 59 -2.21 -8.51 1.88
N ALA A 60 -2.19 -9.36 0.85
CA ALA A 60 -3.17 -9.28 -0.24
C ALA A 60 -4.43 -10.06 0.15
N GLN A 61 -5.59 -9.44 -0.01
CA GLN A 61 -6.88 -10.08 0.24
C GLN A 61 -7.81 -9.80 -0.94
N ASP A 62 -8.45 -10.85 -1.45
CA ASP A 62 -9.47 -10.68 -2.47
C ASP A 62 -10.77 -10.24 -1.80
N ARG A 63 -11.36 -9.14 -2.28
CA ARG A 63 -12.67 -8.68 -1.82
C ARG A 63 -13.75 -9.47 -2.54
N PRO A 64 -14.56 -10.26 -1.81
CA PRO A 64 -15.62 -11.07 -2.42
C PRO A 64 -16.72 -10.22 -3.06
N GLN A 65 -16.91 -9.00 -2.56
CA GLN A 65 -17.98 -8.08 -2.97
C GLN A 65 -17.74 -7.51 -4.38
N ASP A 66 -16.47 -7.25 -4.72
CA ASP A 66 -16.11 -6.49 -5.93
C ASP A 66 -15.25 -7.31 -6.91
N GLY A 67 -14.80 -8.50 -6.50
CA GLY A 67 -13.79 -9.29 -7.21
C GLY A 67 -12.41 -8.60 -7.30
N ARG A 68 -12.21 -7.52 -6.53
CA ARG A 68 -10.98 -6.70 -6.57
C ARG A 68 -10.01 -7.15 -5.48
N ARG A 69 -8.72 -7.04 -5.77
CA ARG A 69 -7.67 -7.32 -4.79
C ARG A 69 -7.33 -6.07 -3.99
N ALA A 70 -7.47 -6.17 -2.68
CA ALA A 70 -7.07 -5.18 -1.71
C ALA A 70 -5.77 -5.58 -1.01
N TYR A 71 -5.08 -4.60 -0.43
CA TYR A 71 -3.85 -4.79 0.30
C TYR A 71 -3.95 -4.09 1.65
N ARG A 72 -3.42 -4.71 2.69
CA ARG A 72 -3.41 -4.16 4.04
C ARG A 72 -2.04 -4.36 4.68
N SER A 73 -1.57 -3.40 5.48
CA SER A 73 -0.37 -3.64 6.30
C SER A 73 -0.72 -4.58 7.47
N PRO A 74 0.01 -5.70 7.65
CA PRO A 74 -0.16 -6.56 8.81
C PRO A 74 0.25 -5.86 10.11
N ALA A 75 1.03 -4.78 10.05
CA ALA A 75 1.38 -3.98 11.21
C ALA A 75 0.12 -3.34 11.84
N LEU A 76 -0.83 -2.90 11.02
CA LEU A 76 -2.10 -2.31 11.47
C LEU A 76 -3.06 -3.34 12.09
N VAL A 77 -2.95 -4.63 11.73
CA VAL A 77 -3.81 -5.68 12.30
C VAL A 77 -3.41 -6.02 13.73
N LYS A 78 -2.15 -5.78 14.10
CA LYS A 78 -1.61 -6.13 15.43
C LYS A 78 -2.07 -5.19 16.56
N GLU A 79 -2.65 -4.04 16.24
CA GLU A 79 -3.07 -3.04 17.25
C GLU A 79 -4.47 -3.28 17.83
N THR A 80 -5.32 -4.12 17.21
CA THR A 80 -6.70 -4.35 17.68
C THR A 80 -6.83 -5.57 18.60
N THR A 81 -5.73 -6.23 18.97
CA THR A 81 -5.75 -7.33 19.95
C THR A 81 -4.83 -6.99 21.12
N ARG A 82 -5.33 -6.16 22.04
CA ARG A 82 -4.81 -6.07 23.40
C ARG A 82 -5.92 -5.75 24.37
#